data_AF-A0A7Y1SVR7-F1
#
_entry.id   AF-A0A7Y1SVR7-F1
#
_cell.length_a   1.000
_cell.length_b   1.000
_cell.length_c   1.000
_cell.angle_alpha   90.00
_cell.angle_beta   90.00
_cell.angle_gamma   90.00
#
_symmetry.space_group_name_H-M   'P 1'
#
loop_
_entity.id
_entity.type
_entity.pdbx_description
1 polymer ?
#
loop_
_entity_poly.entity_id
_entity_poly.type
_entity_poly.pdbx_seq_one_letter_code
_entity_poly.pdbx_strand_id
1 'polypeptide(L)'
;MLRVRWLGRLDYEEAWDLQRAFWEGRVEGRTSDDYLLLVEHPPTYTVGRNGDGSNILTENPPGTVHFVDRGGDVTYHGPGQLVGYPIVDMQGSRDYVGFVRRLEDVIVGTLDDIGIRARSEEGFTGVWTDAGKAAAIGISVRKGVTMHGFAINVATDLAAFSHIRPCGVDRPVTRIADLVETPVSIEGVIEKLIPRFVKTMGYAEPEIQLGAFTRGSGKSFDVDHRIEAGTFSPNGGYEPILLNGKLDGEPDRPEWMKVKARQSDAYGELKSLMRSEGLNTVCEEAGCPNIYECWSAGTATLMLLGDVCTRACSFCDVNTGKPGEVDVLEPLRAADAVATMGLKHAVLTSVNRDDLLDGGSSIFARTVEEIHRRVPDCDVEVLIPDFKGRREDLKTVLDAHPKILNHNTETVLRLQRDIRTAANYGRSLTLLARAKWIDASMTTKSGLIVGMGETEDEIIGTLADMRAVGVDIVTIGQYLRPSAKHRPIDRFVEPVEFDRYAKAGMAMGISHVESGPLVRSSYHAQEAAASAT
;
A
#
# COMPACT_ATOMS: atom_id res chain seq x y z
N MET A 1 -2.65 14.38 -15.41
CA MET A 1 -1.60 13.61 -16.13
C MET A 1 -1.93 12.12 -16.05
N LEU A 2 -1.18 11.24 -16.72
CA LEU A 2 -1.34 9.78 -16.54
C LEU A 2 -0.34 9.27 -15.49
N ARG A 3 -0.84 8.54 -14.50
CA ARG A 3 -0.02 7.83 -13.50
C ARG A 3 -0.09 6.34 -13.75
N VAL A 4 1.06 5.71 -13.96
CA VAL A 4 1.16 4.27 -14.20
C VAL A 4 1.73 3.59 -12.96
N ARG A 5 1.06 2.53 -12.51
CA ARG A 5 1.44 1.77 -11.32
C ARG A 5 1.49 0.29 -11.64
N TRP A 6 2.68 -0.32 -11.58
CA TRP A 6 2.78 -1.78 -11.53
C TRP A 6 2.77 -2.23 -10.06
N LEU A 7 1.65 -2.79 -9.60
CA LEU A 7 1.43 -3.14 -8.20
C LEU A 7 1.88 -4.57 -7.84
N GLY A 8 2.42 -5.31 -8.82
CA GLY A 8 2.69 -6.74 -8.68
C GLY A 8 1.40 -7.54 -8.49
N ARG A 9 1.47 -8.62 -7.70
CA ARG A 9 0.30 -9.43 -7.37
C ARG A 9 -0.51 -8.80 -6.25
N LEU A 10 -1.79 -8.61 -6.52
CA LEU A 10 -2.78 -8.08 -5.59
C LEU A 10 -4.01 -8.98 -5.59
N ASP A 11 -4.64 -9.18 -4.43
CA ASP A 11 -5.93 -9.87 -4.38
C ASP A 11 -6.96 -9.15 -5.27
N TYR A 12 -7.89 -9.91 -5.85
CA TYR A 12 -8.83 -9.33 -6.79
C TYR A 12 -9.78 -8.32 -6.13
N GLU A 13 -10.28 -8.59 -4.91
CA GLU A 13 -11.14 -7.65 -4.20
C GLU A 13 -10.37 -6.43 -3.73
N GLU A 14 -9.11 -6.60 -3.31
CA GLU A 14 -8.22 -5.48 -2.97
C GLU A 14 -7.99 -4.56 -4.18
N ALA A 15 -7.75 -5.13 -5.36
CA ALA A 15 -7.56 -4.37 -6.59
C ALA A 15 -8.85 -3.73 -7.09
N TRP A 16 -9.99 -4.40 -6.94
CA TRP A 16 -11.29 -3.85 -7.32
C TRP A 16 -11.68 -2.66 -6.44
N ASP A 17 -11.44 -2.77 -5.13
CA ASP A 17 -11.60 -1.65 -4.21
C ASP A 17 -10.62 -0.52 -4.54
N LEU A 18 -9.36 -0.82 -4.88
CA LEU A 18 -8.40 0.19 -5.26
C LEU A 18 -8.86 0.96 -6.52
N GLN A 19 -9.32 0.24 -7.54
CA GLN A 19 -9.91 0.84 -8.74
C GLN A 19 -11.08 1.77 -8.37
N ARG A 20 -11.96 1.31 -7.47
CA ARG A 20 -13.10 2.11 -7.01
C ARG A 20 -12.64 3.38 -6.28
N ALA A 21 -11.63 3.29 -5.43
CA ALA A 21 -11.09 4.44 -4.70
C ALA A 21 -10.51 5.49 -5.65
N PHE A 22 -9.71 5.08 -6.64
CA PHE A 22 -9.20 5.99 -7.67
C PHE A 22 -10.31 6.57 -8.56
N TRP A 23 -11.29 5.73 -8.93
CA TRP A 23 -12.47 6.17 -9.69
C TRP A 23 -13.27 7.22 -8.93
N GLU A 24 -13.56 6.98 -7.64
CA GLU A 24 -14.22 7.97 -6.76
C GLU A 24 -13.39 9.24 -6.67
N GLY A 25 -12.07 9.14 -6.47
CA GLY A 25 -11.17 10.28 -6.43
C GLY A 25 -11.22 11.13 -7.69
N ARG A 26 -11.31 10.51 -8.87
CA ARG A 26 -11.44 11.23 -10.14
C ARG A 26 -12.82 11.86 -10.31
N VAL A 27 -13.88 11.13 -9.99
CA VAL A 27 -15.27 11.58 -10.10
C VAL A 27 -15.59 12.72 -9.15
N GLU A 28 -15.05 12.69 -7.94
CA GLU A 28 -15.27 13.69 -6.89
C GLU A 28 -14.31 14.87 -7.00
N GLY A 29 -13.37 14.84 -7.95
CA GLY A 29 -12.39 15.90 -8.14
C GLY A 29 -11.32 15.96 -7.04
N ARG A 30 -11.12 14.88 -6.27
CA ARG A 30 -9.97 14.76 -5.35
C ARG A 30 -8.65 14.69 -6.11
N THR A 31 -8.68 14.19 -7.35
CA THR A 31 -7.55 14.20 -8.28
C THR A 31 -7.99 14.56 -9.70
N SER A 32 -7.10 15.23 -10.42
CA SER A 32 -7.21 15.44 -11.88
C SER A 32 -6.45 14.41 -12.70
N ASP A 33 -5.77 13.47 -12.04
CA ASP A 33 -4.92 12.49 -12.69
C ASP A 33 -5.71 11.25 -13.09
N ASP A 34 -5.41 10.74 -14.28
CA ASP A 34 -5.89 9.45 -14.74
C ASP A 34 -4.85 8.39 -14.38
N TYR A 35 -5.30 7.15 -14.20
CA TYR A 35 -4.45 6.05 -13.73
C TYR A 35 -4.47 4.87 -14.69
N LEU A 36 -3.33 4.20 -14.83
CA LEU A 36 -3.23 2.86 -15.37
C LEU A 36 -2.63 1.96 -14.29
N LEU A 37 -3.49 1.18 -13.64
CA LEU A 37 -3.05 0.18 -12.66
C LEU A 37 -2.76 -1.12 -13.40
N LEU A 38 -1.55 -1.64 -13.24
CA LEU A 38 -1.09 -2.89 -13.81
C LEU A 38 -0.85 -3.87 -12.67
N VAL A 39 -1.44 -5.05 -12.76
CA VAL A 39 -1.42 -6.04 -11.69
C VAL A 39 -1.36 -7.47 -12.23
N GLU A 40 -0.95 -8.38 -11.35
CA GLU A 40 -1.29 -9.80 -11.41
C GLU A 40 -2.31 -10.12 -10.33
N HIS A 41 -3.10 -11.17 -10.54
CA HIS A 41 -3.99 -11.71 -9.51
C HIS A 41 -3.59 -13.13 -9.09
N PRO A 42 -3.90 -13.54 -7.85
CA PRO A 42 -4.11 -14.95 -7.55
C PRO A 42 -5.15 -15.57 -8.50
N PRO A 43 -5.25 -16.92 -8.57
CA PRO A 43 -6.28 -17.58 -9.36
C PRO A 43 -7.70 -17.09 -8.99
N THR A 44 -8.35 -16.45 -9.94
CA THR A 44 -9.64 -15.78 -9.76
C THR A 44 -10.47 -15.84 -11.03
N TYR A 45 -11.76 -16.11 -10.89
CA TYR A 45 -12.76 -16.04 -11.94
C TYR A 45 -13.64 -14.82 -11.69
N THR A 46 -13.91 -14.05 -12.73
CA THR A 46 -14.81 -12.91 -12.65
C THR A 46 -15.98 -13.14 -13.58
N VAL A 47 -17.19 -12.84 -13.15
CA VAL A 47 -18.41 -12.89 -13.95
C VAL A 47 -18.89 -11.45 -14.14
N GLY A 48 -18.84 -10.95 -15.37
CA GLY A 48 -19.27 -9.59 -15.70
C GLY A 48 -20.78 -9.47 -15.81
N ARG A 49 -21.26 -8.25 -16.11
CA ARG A 49 -22.69 -7.90 -16.16
C ARG A 49 -23.53 -8.70 -17.17
N ASN A 50 -22.89 -9.29 -18.18
CA ASN A 50 -23.60 -10.09 -19.19
C ASN A 50 -23.63 -11.59 -18.85
N GLY A 51 -23.03 -11.99 -17.72
CA GLY A 51 -22.99 -13.38 -17.26
C GLY A 51 -23.84 -13.59 -16.01
N ASP A 52 -24.33 -14.82 -15.85
CA ASP A 52 -25.10 -15.28 -14.69
C ASP A 52 -24.40 -16.44 -13.95
N GLY A 53 -23.18 -16.80 -14.37
CA GLY A 53 -22.41 -17.92 -13.82
C GLY A 53 -22.62 -19.24 -14.56
N SER A 54 -23.58 -19.34 -15.49
CA SER A 54 -23.83 -20.57 -16.28
C SER A 54 -22.64 -21.02 -17.15
N ASN A 55 -21.73 -20.09 -17.46
CA ASN A 55 -20.50 -20.36 -18.18
C ASN A 55 -19.32 -20.78 -17.29
N ILE A 56 -19.54 -20.97 -15.99
CA ILE A 56 -18.64 -21.72 -15.11
C ILE A 56 -19.02 -23.20 -15.21
N LEU A 57 -18.10 -24.03 -15.68
CA LEU A 57 -18.34 -25.42 -16.07
C LEU A 57 -18.12 -26.42 -14.94
N THR A 58 -17.80 -25.95 -13.74
CA THR A 58 -17.52 -26.76 -12.55
C THR A 58 -18.04 -26.05 -11.31
N GLU A 59 -18.50 -26.81 -10.31
CA GLU A 59 -18.95 -26.26 -9.04
C GLU A 59 -17.81 -25.67 -8.20
N ASN A 60 -16.59 -26.21 -8.36
CA ASN A 60 -15.41 -25.84 -7.57
C ASN A 60 -14.24 -25.48 -8.49
N PRO A 61 -14.25 -24.31 -9.13
CA PRO A 61 -13.14 -23.88 -9.97
C PRO A 61 -11.89 -23.60 -9.11
N PRO A 62 -10.67 -23.82 -9.63
CA PRO A 62 -9.43 -23.59 -8.89
C PRO A 62 -9.13 -22.08 -8.78
N GLY A 63 -9.82 -21.41 -7.86
CA GLY A 63 -9.72 -19.97 -7.62
C GLY A 63 -10.98 -19.39 -6.97
N THR A 64 -10.94 -18.11 -6.62
CA THR A 64 -12.13 -17.39 -6.11
C THR A 64 -13.06 -16.99 -7.25
N VAL A 65 -14.36 -16.84 -7.00
CA VAL A 65 -15.35 -16.40 -8.00
C VAL A 65 -15.96 -15.08 -7.53
N HIS A 66 -15.91 -14.04 -8.37
CA HIS A 66 -16.51 -12.73 -8.07
C HIS A 66 -17.48 -12.30 -9.17
N PHE A 67 -18.66 -11.85 -8.78
CA PHE A 67 -19.60 -11.17 -9.66
C PHE A 67 -19.32 -9.67 -9.64
N VAL A 68 -18.99 -9.12 -10.81
CA VAL A 68 -18.39 -7.79 -10.94
C VAL A 68 -19.11 -6.95 -11.99
N ASP A 69 -18.93 -5.65 -11.94
CA ASP A 69 -19.68 -4.72 -12.79
C ASP A 69 -19.03 -4.42 -14.15
N ARG A 70 -17.98 -5.17 -14.53
CA ARG A 70 -17.38 -5.06 -15.86
C ARG A 70 -18.29 -5.58 -16.98
N GLY A 71 -18.06 -5.11 -18.19
CA GLY A 71 -18.66 -5.70 -19.39
C GLY A 71 -18.16 -7.13 -19.64
N GLY A 72 -18.92 -7.86 -20.47
CA GLY A 72 -18.63 -9.26 -20.81
C GLY A 72 -19.20 -10.26 -19.81
N ASP A 73 -18.93 -11.54 -20.06
CA ASP A 73 -19.39 -12.68 -19.27
C ASP A 73 -18.24 -13.15 -18.34
N VAL A 74 -18.00 -14.45 -18.20
CA VAL A 74 -16.93 -15.03 -17.37
C VAL A 74 -15.55 -14.93 -18.02
N THR A 75 -14.52 -14.66 -17.20
CA THR A 75 -13.10 -14.82 -17.56
C THR A 75 -12.28 -15.25 -16.35
N TYR A 76 -11.05 -15.69 -16.59
CA TYR A 76 -10.06 -16.05 -15.57
C TYR A 76 -8.94 -15.00 -15.48
N HIS A 77 -8.44 -14.82 -14.27
CA HIS A 77 -7.25 -14.09 -13.91
C HIS A 77 -6.35 -14.95 -13.02
N GLY A 78 -5.04 -14.84 -13.19
CA GLY A 78 -4.11 -15.63 -12.39
C GLY A 78 -2.65 -15.29 -12.65
N PRO A 79 -1.73 -15.99 -11.96
CA PRO A 79 -0.29 -15.85 -12.15
C PRO A 79 0.11 -15.95 -13.62
N GLY A 80 1.03 -15.09 -14.06
CA GLY A 80 1.46 -15.04 -15.45
C GLY A 80 0.51 -14.31 -16.39
N GLN A 81 -0.60 -13.72 -15.89
CA GLN A 81 -1.49 -12.85 -16.66
C GLN A 81 -1.25 -11.38 -16.27
N LEU A 82 -0.97 -10.51 -17.25
CA LEU A 82 -0.91 -9.07 -17.02
C LEU A 82 -2.32 -8.49 -17.13
N VAL A 83 -2.82 -7.93 -16.03
CA VAL A 83 -4.12 -7.26 -15.99
C VAL A 83 -3.91 -5.76 -15.87
N GLY A 84 -4.60 -4.98 -16.70
CA GLY A 84 -4.53 -3.53 -16.70
C GLY A 84 -5.90 -2.89 -16.50
N TYR A 85 -5.94 -1.92 -15.57
CA TYR A 85 -7.12 -1.16 -15.20
C TYR A 85 -6.91 0.33 -15.48
N PRO A 86 -7.28 0.81 -16.69
CA PRO A 86 -7.32 2.23 -16.98
C PRO A 86 -8.49 2.89 -16.22
N ILE A 87 -8.18 3.81 -15.31
CA ILE A 87 -9.13 4.70 -14.63
C ILE A 87 -8.97 6.08 -15.26
N VAL A 88 -9.75 6.33 -16.30
CA VAL A 88 -9.59 7.47 -17.21
C VAL A 88 -10.90 8.23 -17.28
N ASP A 89 -10.84 9.55 -17.14
CA ASP A 89 -11.96 10.44 -17.45
C ASP A 89 -12.17 10.55 -18.97
N MET A 90 -13.36 10.14 -19.41
CA MET A 90 -13.76 10.19 -20.82
C MET A 90 -14.07 11.62 -21.31
N GLN A 91 -13.96 12.64 -20.45
CA GLN A 91 -14.15 14.07 -20.78
C GLN A 91 -15.51 14.35 -21.45
N GLY A 92 -16.55 13.68 -20.96
CA GLY A 92 -17.91 13.78 -21.52
C GLY A 92 -18.16 12.97 -22.80
N SER A 93 -17.14 12.31 -23.36
CA SER A 93 -17.32 11.39 -24.48
C SER A 93 -18.14 10.17 -24.07
N ARG A 94 -19.08 9.78 -24.94
CA ARG A 94 -19.87 8.53 -24.81
C ARG A 94 -19.39 7.44 -25.76
N ASP A 95 -18.23 7.63 -26.40
CA ASP A 95 -17.63 6.68 -27.32
C ASP A 95 -16.92 5.54 -26.57
N TYR A 96 -17.70 4.69 -25.92
CA TYR A 96 -17.20 3.54 -25.17
C TYR A 96 -16.60 2.48 -26.10
N VAL A 97 -17.20 2.29 -27.28
CA VAL A 97 -16.70 1.33 -28.28
C VAL A 97 -15.35 1.78 -28.81
N GLY A 98 -15.18 3.07 -29.16
CA GLY A 98 -13.88 3.59 -29.58
C GLY A 98 -12.84 3.55 -28.47
N PHE A 99 -13.20 3.71 -27.20
CA PHE A 99 -12.27 3.47 -26.09
C PHE A 99 -11.79 2.02 -26.04
N VAL A 100 -12.71 1.05 -26.18
CA VAL A 100 -12.35 -0.38 -26.27
C VAL A 100 -11.46 -0.65 -27.47
N ARG A 101 -11.76 -0.08 -28.66
CA ARG A 101 -10.90 -0.22 -29.85
C ARG A 101 -9.51 0.35 -29.64
N ARG A 102 -9.37 1.49 -28.97
CA ARG A 102 -8.05 2.03 -28.58
C ARG A 102 -7.29 1.09 -27.64
N LEU A 103 -7.97 0.41 -26.71
CA LEU A 103 -7.31 -0.61 -25.88
C LEU A 103 -6.85 -1.81 -26.70
N GLU A 104 -7.65 -2.26 -27.68
CA GLU A 104 -7.23 -3.31 -28.62
C GLU A 104 -6.00 -2.86 -29.42
N ASP A 105 -5.98 -1.62 -29.93
CA ASP A 105 -4.84 -1.06 -30.67
C ASP A 105 -3.57 -0.99 -29.82
N VAL A 106 -3.69 -0.61 -28.54
CA VAL A 106 -2.58 -0.64 -27.59
C VAL A 106 -2.01 -2.04 -27.49
N ILE A 107 -2.85 -3.04 -27.24
CA ILE A 107 -2.42 -4.43 -27.03
C ILE A 107 -1.86 -5.02 -28.33
N VAL A 108 -2.52 -4.80 -29.47
CA VAL A 108 -2.02 -5.24 -30.79
C VAL A 108 -0.64 -4.65 -31.06
N GLY A 109 -0.46 -3.34 -30.84
CA GLY A 109 0.84 -2.69 -31.00
C GLY A 109 1.91 -3.20 -30.04
N THR A 110 1.54 -3.52 -28.79
CA THR A 110 2.44 -4.14 -27.82
C THR A 110 2.87 -5.53 -28.26
N LEU A 111 1.96 -6.36 -28.78
CA LEU A 111 2.29 -7.70 -29.27
C LEU A 111 3.14 -7.64 -30.54
N ASP A 112 2.87 -6.68 -31.44
CA ASP A 112 3.69 -6.42 -32.62
C ASP A 112 5.14 -6.06 -32.25
N ASP A 113 5.35 -5.23 -31.21
CA ASP A 113 6.68 -4.89 -30.67
C ASP A 113 7.45 -6.09 -30.10
N ILE A 114 6.76 -7.19 -29.80
CA ILE A 114 7.32 -8.44 -29.28
C ILE A 114 7.42 -9.51 -30.41
N GLY A 115 7.03 -9.15 -31.65
CA GLY A 115 7.09 -10.04 -32.81
C GLY A 115 5.89 -10.97 -32.96
N ILE A 116 4.78 -10.68 -32.29
CA ILE A 116 3.55 -11.48 -32.32
C ILE A 116 2.51 -10.81 -33.21
N ARG A 117 2.11 -11.50 -34.28
CA ARG A 117 1.03 -11.03 -35.15
C ARG A 117 -0.32 -11.19 -34.46
N ALA A 118 -0.91 -10.07 -34.06
CA ALA A 118 -2.21 -10.01 -33.40
C ALA A 118 -3.18 -9.07 -34.14
N ARG A 119 -4.48 -9.22 -33.87
CA ARG A 119 -5.55 -8.42 -34.49
C ARG A 119 -6.75 -8.27 -33.56
N SER A 120 -7.50 -7.18 -33.73
CA SER A 120 -8.90 -7.10 -33.29
C SER A 120 -9.79 -7.84 -34.28
N GLU A 121 -10.87 -8.46 -33.81
CA GLU A 121 -11.88 -9.10 -34.68
C GLU A 121 -13.24 -8.42 -34.50
N GLU A 122 -13.95 -8.20 -35.61
CA GLU A 122 -15.30 -7.65 -35.57
C GLU A 122 -16.25 -8.62 -34.86
N GLY A 123 -17.11 -8.09 -33.97
CA GLY A 123 -18.01 -8.90 -33.14
C GLY A 123 -17.38 -9.60 -31.93
N PHE A 124 -16.05 -9.63 -31.81
CA PHE A 124 -15.34 -10.35 -30.75
C PHE A 124 -14.35 -9.46 -29.98
N THR A 125 -14.83 -8.82 -28.92
CA THR A 125 -14.01 -7.93 -28.08
C THR A 125 -12.78 -8.63 -27.51
N GLY A 126 -11.61 -8.01 -27.70
CA GLY A 126 -10.31 -8.50 -27.26
C GLY A 126 -9.32 -8.65 -28.42
N VAL A 127 -8.15 -9.21 -28.12
CA VAL A 127 -7.06 -9.35 -29.09
C VAL A 127 -6.80 -10.83 -29.38
N TRP A 128 -6.70 -11.14 -30.67
CA TRP A 128 -6.67 -12.48 -31.22
C TRP A 128 -5.39 -12.72 -32.03
N THR A 129 -4.89 -13.94 -32.00
CA THR A 129 -3.83 -14.46 -32.87
C THR A 129 -4.37 -15.66 -33.64
N ASP A 130 -3.56 -16.26 -34.51
CA ASP A 130 -3.94 -17.49 -35.22
C ASP A 130 -4.08 -18.69 -34.27
N ALA A 131 -3.46 -18.63 -33.08
CA ALA A 131 -3.54 -19.68 -32.06
C ALA A 131 -4.72 -19.53 -31.09
N GLY A 132 -5.38 -18.36 -31.06
CA GLY A 132 -6.52 -18.12 -30.17
C GLY A 132 -6.55 -16.71 -29.58
N LYS A 133 -7.42 -16.51 -28.59
CA LYS A 133 -7.55 -15.23 -27.87
C LYS A 133 -6.35 -15.02 -26.94
N ALA A 134 -5.57 -13.98 -27.18
CA ALA A 134 -4.40 -13.63 -26.37
C ALA A 134 -4.75 -12.62 -25.25
N ALA A 135 -5.77 -11.77 -25.47
CA ALA A 135 -6.22 -10.83 -24.45
C ALA A 135 -7.73 -10.65 -24.41
N ALA A 136 -8.28 -10.53 -23.21
CA ALA A 136 -9.67 -10.17 -22.95
C ALA A 136 -9.77 -8.69 -22.57
N ILE A 137 -10.88 -8.03 -22.93
CA ILE A 137 -11.17 -6.64 -22.55
C ILE A 137 -12.61 -6.57 -22.06
N GLY A 138 -12.80 -5.95 -20.90
CA GLY A 138 -14.09 -5.67 -20.30
C GLY A 138 -13.98 -4.45 -19.41
N ILE A 139 -14.67 -3.37 -19.79
CA ILE A 139 -14.68 -2.10 -19.04
C ILE A 139 -16.04 -1.85 -18.40
N SER A 140 -16.06 -0.98 -17.40
CA SER A 140 -17.24 -0.30 -16.87
C SER A 140 -17.01 1.20 -17.01
N VAL A 141 -18.04 1.97 -17.33
CA VAL A 141 -17.97 3.43 -17.36
C VAL A 141 -19.13 3.97 -16.55
N ARG A 142 -18.81 4.76 -15.52
CA ARG A 142 -19.78 5.38 -14.63
C ARG A 142 -19.37 6.82 -14.37
N LYS A 143 -20.34 7.74 -14.44
CA LYS A 143 -20.09 9.18 -14.28
C LYS A 143 -18.96 9.71 -15.17
N GLY A 144 -18.80 9.14 -16.37
CA GLY A 144 -17.76 9.53 -17.33
C GLY A 144 -16.36 8.97 -17.06
N VAL A 145 -16.12 8.21 -15.98
CA VAL A 145 -14.80 7.65 -15.67
C VAL A 145 -14.82 6.13 -15.82
N THR A 146 -13.75 5.56 -16.38
CA THR A 146 -13.61 4.13 -16.65
C THR A 146 -13.18 3.33 -15.40
N MET A 147 -13.53 2.05 -15.37
CA MET A 147 -13.06 1.02 -14.45
C MET A 147 -12.93 -0.31 -15.19
N HIS A 148 -12.24 -1.28 -14.59
CA HIS A 148 -11.84 -2.52 -15.24
C HIS A 148 -11.00 -2.24 -16.50
N GLY A 149 -10.74 -3.25 -17.32
CA GLY A 149 -9.84 -3.05 -18.45
C GLY A 149 -9.54 -4.32 -19.21
N PHE A 150 -8.27 -4.66 -19.29
CA PHE A 150 -7.77 -5.73 -20.14
C PHE A 150 -6.97 -6.77 -19.35
N ALA A 151 -6.88 -7.98 -19.90
CA ALA A 151 -6.10 -9.08 -19.36
C ALA A 151 -5.36 -9.77 -20.49
N ILE A 152 -4.02 -9.73 -20.47
CA ILE A 152 -3.14 -10.36 -21.47
C ILE A 152 -2.56 -11.63 -20.85
N ASN A 153 -2.79 -12.76 -21.50
CA ASN A 153 -2.22 -14.04 -21.07
C ASN A 153 -0.72 -14.08 -21.44
N VAL A 154 0.17 -13.68 -20.54
CA VAL A 154 1.61 -13.63 -20.81
C VAL A 154 2.20 -15.04 -20.80
N ALA A 155 2.27 -15.63 -19.62
CA ALA A 155 2.71 -17.01 -19.38
C ALA A 155 1.68 -17.77 -18.54
N THR A 156 0.44 -17.28 -18.49
CA THR A 156 -0.67 -17.82 -17.69
C THR A 156 -0.88 -19.32 -17.93
N ASP A 157 -1.14 -20.06 -16.86
CA ASP A 157 -1.59 -21.46 -16.99
C ASP A 157 -3.00 -21.51 -17.60
N LEU A 158 -3.09 -22.08 -18.81
CA LEU A 158 -4.34 -22.16 -19.56
C LEU A 158 -5.27 -23.27 -19.03
N ALA A 159 -4.81 -24.17 -18.16
CA ALA A 159 -5.65 -25.22 -17.57
C ALA A 159 -6.87 -24.63 -16.84
N ALA A 160 -6.72 -23.45 -16.21
CA ALA A 160 -7.81 -22.75 -15.55
C ALA A 160 -8.98 -22.39 -16.49
N PHE A 161 -8.70 -22.12 -17.78
CA PHE A 161 -9.74 -21.79 -18.75
C PHE A 161 -10.60 -22.99 -19.14
N SER A 162 -10.17 -24.23 -18.89
CA SER A 162 -10.99 -25.43 -19.11
C SER A 162 -12.22 -25.51 -18.20
N HIS A 163 -12.23 -24.72 -17.12
CA HIS A 163 -13.33 -24.65 -16.15
C HIS A 163 -14.39 -23.61 -16.51
N ILE A 164 -14.23 -22.88 -17.62
CA ILE A 164 -15.15 -21.83 -18.06
C ILE A 164 -15.39 -21.87 -19.57
N ARG A 165 -16.47 -21.24 -20.04
CA ARG A 165 -16.61 -20.77 -21.43
C ARG A 165 -16.26 -19.28 -21.50
N PRO A 166 -15.01 -18.92 -21.83
CA PRO A 166 -14.55 -17.54 -21.73
C PRO A 166 -15.35 -16.61 -22.64
N CYS A 167 -15.85 -15.50 -22.08
CA CYS A 167 -16.71 -14.55 -22.81
C CYS A 167 -17.98 -15.18 -23.45
N GLY A 168 -18.40 -16.38 -23.02
CA GLY A 168 -19.55 -17.08 -23.58
C GLY A 168 -19.35 -17.62 -25.00
N VAL A 169 -18.11 -17.71 -25.49
CA VAL A 169 -17.77 -18.15 -26.84
C VAL A 169 -16.91 -19.41 -26.79
N ASP A 170 -17.22 -20.39 -27.64
CA ASP A 170 -16.45 -21.63 -27.78
C ASP A 170 -15.27 -21.42 -28.76
N ARG A 171 -14.26 -20.66 -28.32
CA ARG A 171 -13.04 -20.39 -29.09
C ARG A 171 -11.80 -20.57 -28.23
N PRO A 172 -10.67 -21.03 -28.80
CA PRO A 172 -9.45 -21.27 -28.05
C PRO A 172 -8.88 -19.97 -27.47
N VAL A 173 -8.34 -20.07 -26.26
CA VAL A 173 -7.48 -19.06 -25.64
C VAL A 173 -6.02 -19.47 -25.84
N THR A 174 -5.12 -18.49 -25.90
CA THR A 174 -3.68 -18.71 -26.01
C THR A 174 -2.94 -17.84 -24.99
N ARG A 175 -1.66 -18.12 -24.80
CA ARG A 175 -0.72 -17.30 -24.04
C ARG A 175 0.42 -16.88 -24.94
N ILE A 176 0.88 -15.64 -24.81
CA ILE A 176 1.84 -15.06 -25.76
C ILE A 176 3.24 -15.67 -25.64
N ALA A 177 3.60 -16.24 -24.49
CA ALA A 177 4.85 -16.96 -24.29
C ALA A 177 5.00 -18.21 -25.19
N ASP A 178 3.89 -18.81 -25.65
CA ASP A 178 3.95 -19.95 -26.59
C ASP A 178 4.14 -19.51 -28.06
N LEU A 179 4.02 -18.21 -28.34
CA LEU A 179 4.00 -17.67 -29.70
C LEU A 179 5.36 -17.08 -30.13
N VAL A 180 6.34 -17.09 -29.24
CA VAL A 180 7.68 -16.55 -29.48
C VAL A 180 8.75 -17.48 -28.97
N GLU A 181 9.93 -17.43 -29.60
CA GLU A 181 11.09 -18.24 -29.18
C GLU A 181 11.82 -17.63 -27.97
N THR A 182 11.73 -16.31 -27.79
CA THR A 182 12.38 -15.60 -26.68
C THR A 182 11.49 -15.61 -25.44
N PRO A 183 12.03 -15.95 -24.25
CA PRO A 183 11.25 -15.87 -23.01
C PRO A 183 10.65 -14.47 -22.80
N VAL A 184 9.35 -14.43 -22.55
CA VAL A 184 8.62 -13.18 -22.26
C VAL A 184 8.29 -13.12 -20.77
N SER A 185 8.62 -12.01 -20.13
CA SER A 185 8.21 -11.68 -18.77
C SER A 185 7.07 -10.68 -18.76
N ILE A 186 6.34 -10.59 -17.65
CA ILE A 186 5.31 -9.58 -17.48
C ILE A 186 5.92 -8.17 -17.55
N GLU A 187 7.06 -7.94 -16.89
CA GLU A 187 7.74 -6.65 -16.94
C GLU A 187 8.16 -6.28 -18.37
N GLY A 188 8.64 -7.24 -19.15
CA GLY A 188 8.97 -7.00 -20.57
C GLY A 188 7.74 -6.60 -21.39
N VAL A 189 6.57 -7.17 -21.08
CA VAL A 189 5.30 -6.73 -21.70
C VAL A 189 4.91 -5.32 -21.23
N ILE A 190 5.06 -5.01 -19.94
CA ILE A 190 4.77 -3.68 -19.37
C ILE A 190 5.64 -2.60 -20.03
N GLU A 191 6.95 -2.86 -20.21
CA GLU A 191 7.89 -1.94 -20.86
C GLU A 191 7.45 -1.56 -22.28
N LYS A 192 6.85 -2.50 -23.02
CA LYS A 192 6.30 -2.25 -24.37
C LYS A 192 4.89 -1.67 -24.32
N LEU A 193 4.09 -2.02 -23.31
CA LEU A 193 2.70 -1.60 -23.17
C LEU A 193 2.57 -0.12 -22.80
N ILE A 194 3.38 0.38 -21.88
CA ILE A 194 3.23 1.76 -21.38
C ILE A 194 3.39 2.80 -22.51
N PRO A 195 4.45 2.77 -23.35
CA PRO A 195 4.59 3.74 -24.44
C PRO A 195 3.45 3.66 -25.44
N ARG A 196 2.95 2.45 -25.74
CA ARG A 196 1.80 2.23 -26.62
C ARG A 196 0.52 2.83 -26.03
N PHE A 197 0.29 2.63 -24.74
CA PHE A 197 -0.85 3.18 -24.02
C PHE A 197 -0.82 4.72 -24.02
N VAL A 198 0.30 5.32 -23.62
CA VAL A 198 0.50 6.78 -23.58
C VAL A 198 0.20 7.40 -24.94
N LYS A 199 0.82 6.87 -26.00
CA LYS A 199 0.64 7.37 -27.37
C LYS A 199 -0.80 7.23 -27.85
N THR A 200 -1.40 6.06 -27.68
CA THR A 200 -2.74 5.76 -28.23
C THR A 200 -3.85 6.50 -27.49
N MET A 201 -3.66 6.73 -26.18
CA MET A 201 -4.61 7.47 -25.36
C MET A 201 -4.38 8.99 -25.38
N GLY A 202 -3.32 9.47 -26.05
CA GLY A 202 -3.08 10.90 -26.24
C GLY A 202 -2.46 11.61 -25.04
N TYR A 203 -1.73 10.90 -24.18
CA TYR A 203 -0.96 11.52 -23.09
C TYR A 203 0.41 11.99 -23.58
N ALA A 204 0.92 13.09 -23.01
CA ALA A 204 2.25 13.60 -23.33
C ALA A 204 3.35 12.79 -22.65
N GLU A 205 3.39 12.82 -21.31
CA GLU A 205 4.33 12.05 -20.50
C GLU A 205 3.62 11.42 -19.30
N PRO A 206 3.83 10.12 -19.02
CA PRO A 206 3.34 9.49 -17.81
C PRO A 206 4.32 9.67 -16.64
N GLU A 207 3.80 9.64 -15.42
CA GLU A 207 4.61 9.35 -14.23
C GLU A 207 4.47 7.86 -13.90
N ILE A 208 5.59 7.13 -13.87
CA ILE A 208 5.61 5.67 -13.81
C ILE A 208 6.29 5.23 -12.52
N GLN A 209 5.61 4.40 -11.74
CA GLN A 209 6.24 3.63 -10.67
C GLN A 209 6.01 2.15 -10.88
N LEU A 210 7.12 1.41 -10.93
CA LEU A 210 7.10 -0.03 -11.10
C LEU A 210 7.47 -0.69 -9.77
N GLY A 211 6.51 -1.34 -9.13
CA GLY A 211 6.73 -2.00 -7.85
C GLY A 211 7.74 -3.14 -7.95
N ALA A 212 8.55 -3.32 -6.90
CA ALA A 212 9.61 -4.34 -6.81
C ALA A 212 9.11 -5.80 -6.69
N PHE A 213 7.97 -6.12 -7.30
CA PHE A 213 7.52 -7.47 -7.63
C PHE A 213 6.91 -8.35 -6.51
N THR A 214 6.03 -9.22 -7.00
CA THR A 214 5.26 -10.30 -6.36
C THR A 214 6.11 -11.30 -5.56
N ARG A 215 5.68 -11.65 -4.34
CA ARG A 215 6.27 -12.73 -3.53
C ARG A 215 6.30 -14.05 -4.31
N GLY A 216 7.46 -14.71 -4.36
CA GLY A 216 7.64 -15.99 -5.06
C GLY A 216 8.11 -15.90 -6.51
N SER A 217 8.58 -14.73 -6.96
CA SER A 217 9.11 -14.50 -8.31
C SER A 217 10.52 -15.01 -8.58
N GLY A 218 11.18 -15.57 -7.57
CA GLY A 218 12.59 -15.96 -7.64
C GLY A 218 13.58 -14.79 -7.59
N LYS A 219 13.12 -13.53 -7.51
CA LYS A 219 13.99 -12.38 -7.22
C LYS A 219 14.29 -12.35 -5.71
N SER A 220 15.57 -12.17 -5.37
CA SER A 220 16.04 -11.92 -4.01
C SER A 220 16.09 -10.42 -3.76
N PHE A 221 15.68 -9.98 -2.57
CA PHE A 221 15.67 -8.58 -2.17
C PHE A 221 16.62 -8.33 -1.00
N ASP A 222 17.01 -7.06 -0.82
CA ASP A 222 17.93 -6.63 0.24
C ASP A 222 17.46 -7.06 1.65
N VAL A 223 16.15 -7.05 1.86
CA VAL A 223 15.52 -7.49 3.12
C VAL A 223 15.61 -9.00 3.33
N ASP A 224 15.60 -9.81 2.28
CA ASP A 224 15.67 -11.28 2.40
C ASP A 224 17.05 -11.69 2.94
N HIS A 225 18.11 -11.09 2.39
CA HIS A 225 19.47 -11.27 2.87
C HIS A 225 19.66 -10.82 4.33
N ARG A 226 18.96 -9.77 4.77
CA ARG A 226 19.02 -9.30 6.17
C ARG A 226 18.34 -10.25 7.14
N ILE A 227 17.22 -10.84 6.73
CA ILE A 227 16.54 -11.87 7.52
C ILE A 227 17.45 -13.08 7.67
N GLU A 228 18.07 -13.55 6.58
CA GLU A 228 19.02 -14.67 6.59
C GLU A 228 20.23 -14.38 7.49
N ALA A 229 20.70 -13.12 7.54
CA ALA A 229 21.76 -12.67 8.42
C ALA A 229 21.33 -12.50 9.90
N GLY A 230 20.06 -12.70 10.24
CA GLY A 230 19.55 -12.58 11.61
C GLY A 230 19.48 -11.14 12.13
N THR A 231 19.34 -10.15 11.23
CA THR A 231 19.33 -8.71 11.54
C THR A 231 18.35 -8.33 12.65
N PHE A 232 17.19 -8.95 12.65
CA PHE A 232 16.05 -8.59 13.51
C PHE A 232 15.87 -9.56 14.70
N SER A 233 16.78 -10.52 14.88
CA SER A 233 16.68 -11.54 15.90
C SER A 233 17.14 -11.01 17.25
N PRO A 234 16.43 -11.29 18.37
CA PRO A 234 16.84 -10.82 19.70
C PRO A 234 18.21 -11.37 20.14
N ASN A 235 18.62 -12.52 19.60
CA ASN A 235 19.91 -13.17 19.89
C ASN A 235 21.04 -12.74 18.93
N GLY A 236 20.80 -11.79 18.01
CA GLY A 236 21.72 -11.46 16.92
C GLY A 236 23.02 -10.78 17.34
N GLY A 237 23.19 -10.43 18.62
CA GLY A 237 24.29 -9.58 19.09
C GLY A 237 24.08 -8.14 18.65
N TYR A 238 24.17 -7.19 19.58
CA TYR A 238 24.19 -5.77 19.23
C TYR A 238 25.52 -5.46 18.54
N GLU A 239 25.49 -5.12 17.25
CA GLU A 239 26.66 -4.56 16.56
C GLU A 239 26.64 -3.05 16.78
N PRO A 240 27.57 -2.50 17.57
CA PRO A 240 27.63 -1.08 17.81
C PRO A 240 27.86 -0.38 16.48
N ILE A 241 27.06 0.65 16.25
CA ILE A 241 27.31 1.65 15.23
C ILE A 241 28.78 2.09 15.38
N LEU A 242 29.61 1.86 14.34
CA LEU A 242 31.02 2.24 14.33
C LEU A 242 31.17 3.73 14.73
N LEU A 243 32.33 4.10 15.30
CA LEU A 243 32.64 5.49 15.70
C LEU A 243 32.16 6.47 14.60
N ASN A 244 31.19 7.32 14.94
CA ASN A 244 30.51 8.33 14.10
C ASN A 244 29.24 7.95 13.32
N GLY A 245 28.62 6.77 13.49
CA GLY A 245 27.28 6.59 12.93
C GLY A 245 27.20 5.97 11.54
N LYS A 246 28.33 5.86 10.84
CA LYS A 246 28.42 5.77 9.38
C LYS A 246 28.92 4.41 8.93
N LEU A 247 28.21 3.79 7.97
CA LEU A 247 28.74 2.66 7.22
C LEU A 247 29.48 3.11 5.96
N ASP A 248 30.30 2.22 5.42
CA ASP A 248 30.96 2.44 4.14
C ASP A 248 29.91 2.71 3.05
N GLY A 249 30.09 3.82 2.32
CA GLY A 249 29.18 4.25 1.27
C GLY A 249 28.05 5.18 1.72
N GLU A 250 27.85 5.41 3.02
CA GLU A 250 26.80 6.32 3.50
C GLU A 250 27.22 7.80 3.47
N PRO A 251 26.25 8.72 3.36
CA PRO A 251 26.51 10.15 3.52
C PRO A 251 26.89 10.51 4.97
N ASP A 252 27.65 11.60 5.13
CA ASP A 252 27.93 12.15 6.46
C ASP A 252 26.66 12.76 7.06
N ARG A 253 26.45 12.54 8.37
CA ARG A 253 25.30 13.10 9.07
C ARG A 253 25.40 14.63 9.13
N PRO A 254 24.48 15.37 8.50
CA PRO A 254 24.56 16.83 8.45
C PRO A 254 24.22 17.46 9.81
N GLU A 255 24.66 18.70 10.02
CA GLU A 255 24.47 19.43 11.28
C GLU A 255 22.99 19.57 11.67
N TRP A 256 22.10 19.77 10.68
CA TRP A 256 20.66 19.93 10.92
C TRP A 256 19.96 18.65 11.40
N MET A 257 20.61 17.48 11.32
CA MET A 257 20.12 16.23 11.91
C MET A 257 20.50 16.03 13.38
N LYS A 258 21.31 16.92 13.96
CA LYS A 258 21.79 16.77 15.34
C LYS A 258 20.76 17.33 16.31
N VAL A 259 20.16 16.45 17.11
CA VAL A 259 19.23 16.83 18.18
C VAL A 259 19.98 16.87 19.51
N LYS A 260 19.72 17.90 20.33
CA LYS A 260 20.23 17.97 21.70
C LYS A 260 19.31 17.17 22.63
N ALA A 261 19.81 16.10 23.22
CA ALA A 261 19.10 15.39 24.27
C ALA A 261 18.87 16.32 25.47
N ARG A 262 17.61 16.46 25.91
CA ARG A 262 17.24 17.21 27.11
C ARG A 262 16.53 16.24 28.06
N GLN A 263 17.25 15.73 29.04
CA GLN A 263 16.62 14.94 30.10
C GLN A 263 15.76 15.86 30.96
N SER A 264 14.49 15.51 31.12
CA SER A 264 13.53 16.16 32.01
C SER A 264 13.05 15.17 33.06
N ASP A 265 12.61 15.66 34.22
CA ASP A 265 12.05 14.81 35.27
C ASP A 265 10.80 14.06 34.77
N ALA A 266 9.99 14.71 33.93
CA ALA A 266 8.82 14.13 33.26
C ALA A 266 9.16 12.88 32.43
N TYR A 267 10.34 12.85 31.79
CA TYR A 267 10.80 11.66 31.05
C TYR A 267 11.10 10.48 31.98
N GLY A 268 11.74 10.73 33.13
CA GLY A 268 12.04 9.69 34.11
C GLY A 268 10.79 9.08 34.74
N GLU A 269 9.80 9.92 35.04
CA GLU A 269 8.50 9.49 35.59
C GLU A 269 7.72 8.62 34.60
N LEU A 270 7.57 9.06 33.35
CA LEU A 270 6.86 8.28 32.32
C LEU A 270 7.53 6.93 32.05
N LYS A 271 8.87 6.93 31.97
CA LYS A 271 9.63 5.70 31.78
C LYS A 271 9.41 4.70 32.91
N SER A 272 9.29 5.20 34.14
CA SER A 272 9.04 4.36 35.31
C SER A 272 7.62 3.82 35.29
N LEU A 273 6.64 4.63 34.86
CA LEU A 273 5.25 4.24 34.67
C LEU A 273 5.07 3.15 33.60
N MET A 274 5.66 3.33 32.41
CA MET A 274 5.56 2.33 31.33
C MET A 274 6.09 0.97 31.79
N ARG A 275 7.20 0.97 32.54
CA ARG A 275 7.78 -0.26 33.11
C ARG A 275 6.93 -0.88 34.21
N SER A 276 6.34 -0.08 35.11
CA SER A 276 5.47 -0.62 36.16
C SER A 276 4.19 -1.23 35.61
N GLU A 277 3.67 -0.67 34.52
CA GLU A 277 2.47 -1.16 33.83
C GLU A 277 2.77 -2.28 32.81
N GLY A 278 4.04 -2.67 32.63
CA GLY A 278 4.43 -3.67 31.65
C GLY A 278 3.98 -3.31 30.23
N LEU A 279 4.09 -2.04 29.86
CA LEU A 279 3.73 -1.49 28.56
C LEU A 279 4.98 -1.15 27.75
N ASN A 280 4.85 -1.24 26.42
CA ASN A 280 5.89 -0.82 25.49
C ASN A 280 5.52 0.50 24.83
N THR A 281 6.54 1.27 24.45
CA THR A 281 6.35 2.48 23.62
C THR A 281 7.24 2.38 22.39
N VAL A 282 6.69 2.71 21.22
CA VAL A 282 7.52 2.81 20.00
C VAL A 282 8.58 3.92 20.15
N CYS A 283 8.33 4.89 21.02
CA CYS A 283 9.29 5.95 21.33
C CYS A 283 10.61 5.38 21.86
N GLU A 284 10.54 4.39 22.76
CA GLU A 284 11.70 3.70 23.30
C GLU A 284 12.20 2.61 22.34
N GLU A 285 11.31 1.75 21.86
CA GLU A 285 11.67 0.57 21.05
C GLU A 285 12.23 0.92 19.66
N ALA A 286 11.89 2.08 19.10
CA ALA A 286 12.42 2.55 17.83
C ALA A 286 13.48 3.67 17.96
N GLY A 287 13.98 3.94 19.18
CA GLY A 287 15.02 4.93 19.41
C GLY A 287 14.64 6.35 18.98
N CYS A 288 13.40 6.79 19.25
CA CYS A 288 12.86 8.02 18.69
C CYS A 288 13.60 9.29 19.18
N PRO A 289 14.10 10.15 18.27
CA PRO A 289 14.80 11.38 18.67
C PRO A 289 13.90 12.42 19.35
N ASN A 290 12.57 12.31 19.17
CA ASN A 290 11.59 13.30 19.64
C ASN A 290 10.99 12.96 21.01
N ILE A 291 11.42 11.85 21.64
CA ILE A 291 10.82 11.32 22.86
C ILE A 291 10.69 12.37 23.98
N TYR A 292 11.72 13.20 24.16
CA TYR A 292 11.74 14.23 25.21
C TYR A 292 10.71 15.34 24.97
N GLU A 293 10.50 15.73 23.71
CA GLU A 293 9.57 16.79 23.33
C GLU A 293 8.12 16.29 23.44
N CYS A 294 7.81 15.16 22.80
CA CYS A 294 6.44 14.62 22.78
C CYS A 294 5.92 14.33 24.19
N TRP A 295 6.75 13.71 25.03
CA TRP A 295 6.35 13.36 26.40
C TRP A 295 6.13 14.59 27.26
N SER A 296 6.94 15.65 27.06
CA SER A 296 6.74 16.92 27.76
C SER A 296 5.49 17.67 27.28
N ALA A 297 5.04 17.41 26.06
CA ALA A 297 3.81 17.97 25.47
C ALA A 297 2.54 17.17 25.82
N GLY A 298 2.64 16.11 26.64
CA GLY A 298 1.48 15.28 27.01
C GLY A 298 0.96 14.42 25.86
N THR A 299 1.85 13.96 24.97
CA THR A 299 1.57 12.99 23.91
C THR A 299 2.49 11.78 24.04
N ALA A 300 1.94 10.58 23.93
CA ALA A 300 2.72 9.34 23.90
C ALA A 300 2.16 8.35 22.90
N THR A 301 3.04 7.51 22.34
CA THR A 301 2.65 6.42 21.45
C THR A 301 2.88 5.09 22.15
N LEU A 302 1.78 4.44 22.53
CA LEU A 302 1.79 3.11 23.14
C LEU A 302 1.89 2.04 22.06
N MET A 303 2.73 1.04 22.28
CA MET A 303 2.88 -0.10 21.38
C MET A 303 2.26 -1.33 22.03
N LEU A 304 1.14 -1.78 21.46
CA LEU A 304 0.35 -2.93 21.89
C LEU A 304 0.93 -4.23 21.32
N LEU A 305 0.47 -5.35 21.87
CA LEU A 305 0.73 -6.72 21.39
C LEU A 305 2.20 -7.17 21.52
N GLY A 306 2.95 -6.54 22.42
CA GLY A 306 4.34 -6.86 22.72
C GLY A 306 5.36 -6.14 21.83
N ASP A 307 6.58 -6.66 21.80
CA ASP A 307 7.79 -6.09 21.18
C ASP A 307 8.40 -6.99 20.09
N VAL A 308 7.75 -8.11 19.76
CA VAL A 308 8.16 -9.07 18.73
C VAL A 308 7.14 -9.11 17.62
N CYS A 309 7.56 -8.74 16.41
CA CYS A 309 6.76 -8.67 15.20
C CYS A 309 6.85 -9.96 14.37
N THR A 310 5.74 -10.37 13.74
CA THR A 310 5.74 -11.48 12.78
C THR A 310 6.34 -11.13 11.41
N ARG A 311 6.67 -9.85 11.18
CA ARG A 311 7.20 -9.32 9.92
C ARG A 311 8.53 -8.65 10.13
N ALA A 312 9.41 -8.79 9.15
CA ALA A 312 10.66 -8.03 9.09
C ALA A 312 10.51 -6.86 8.10
N CYS A 313 10.89 -5.67 8.54
CA CYS A 313 10.99 -4.48 7.70
C CYS A 313 12.40 -3.92 7.85
N SER A 314 13.11 -3.70 6.75
CA SER A 314 14.56 -3.39 6.78
C SER A 314 14.91 -2.06 7.46
N PHE A 315 13.92 -1.22 7.73
CA PHE A 315 14.04 0.05 8.44
C PHE A 315 13.67 -0.01 9.93
N CYS A 316 12.97 -1.05 10.37
CA CYS A 316 12.31 -1.09 11.69
C CYS A 316 13.18 -1.78 12.73
N ASP A 317 13.34 -1.16 13.91
CA ASP A 317 14.17 -1.67 15.01
C ASP A 317 13.45 -2.69 15.91
N VAL A 318 12.15 -2.91 15.68
CA VAL A 318 11.36 -3.89 16.43
C VAL A 318 11.83 -5.31 16.11
N ASN A 319 11.98 -6.14 17.14
CA ASN A 319 12.40 -7.52 17.00
C ASN A 319 11.47 -8.31 16.06
N THR A 320 12.03 -9.18 15.22
CA THR A 320 11.24 -10.12 14.42
C THR A 320 11.35 -11.53 14.99
N GLY A 321 10.23 -12.22 15.12
CA GLY A 321 10.22 -13.58 15.63
C GLY A 321 8.81 -14.14 15.81
N LYS A 322 8.71 -15.23 16.57
CA LYS A 322 7.42 -15.75 17.02
C LYS A 322 6.99 -14.97 18.28
N PRO A 323 5.89 -14.20 18.24
CA PRO A 323 5.42 -13.45 19.41
C PRO A 323 4.98 -14.38 20.54
N GLY A 324 4.91 -13.83 21.76
CA GLY A 324 4.36 -14.51 22.93
C GLY A 324 2.83 -14.61 22.93
N GLU A 325 2.28 -15.10 24.05
CA GLU A 325 0.84 -15.09 24.28
C GLU A 325 0.29 -13.65 24.31
N VAL A 326 -0.95 -13.48 23.86
CA VAL A 326 -1.63 -12.17 23.89
C VAL A 326 -2.02 -11.88 25.33
N ASP A 327 -1.56 -10.75 25.86
CA ASP A 327 -2.03 -10.25 27.15
C ASP A 327 -3.40 -9.57 26.99
N VAL A 328 -4.45 -10.28 27.38
CA VAL A 328 -5.83 -9.77 27.31
C VAL A 328 -6.13 -8.64 28.30
N LEU A 329 -5.24 -8.33 29.25
CA LEU A 329 -5.36 -7.22 30.18
C LEU A 329 -4.54 -5.99 29.77
N GLU A 330 -3.71 -6.08 28.73
CA GLU A 330 -2.95 -4.95 28.17
C GLU A 330 -3.84 -3.73 27.87
N PRO A 331 -5.06 -3.86 27.28
CA PRO A 331 -5.96 -2.73 27.07
C PRO A 331 -6.31 -1.93 28.34
N LEU A 332 -6.45 -2.61 29.48
CA LEU A 332 -6.79 -1.96 30.75
C LEU A 332 -5.62 -1.13 31.25
N ARG A 333 -4.42 -1.71 31.24
CA ARG A 333 -3.20 -1.04 31.70
C ARG A 333 -2.81 0.13 30.78
N ALA A 334 -2.98 -0.04 29.47
CA ALA A 334 -2.79 1.03 28.51
C ALA A 334 -3.72 2.22 28.81
N ALA A 335 -5.00 1.97 29.09
CA ALA A 335 -5.95 3.02 29.45
C ALA A 335 -5.65 3.65 30.83
N ASP A 336 -5.21 2.86 31.82
CA ASP A 336 -4.77 3.37 33.12
C ASP A 336 -3.52 4.25 33.00
N ALA A 337 -2.58 3.90 32.12
CA ALA A 337 -1.42 4.72 31.82
C ALA A 337 -1.81 6.05 31.14
N VAL A 338 -2.70 6.02 30.13
CA VAL A 338 -3.23 7.23 29.48
C VAL A 338 -3.91 8.16 30.49
N ALA A 339 -4.69 7.60 31.42
CA ALA A 339 -5.36 8.34 32.48
C ALA A 339 -4.36 8.95 33.48
N THR A 340 -3.38 8.15 33.93
CA THR A 340 -2.33 8.59 34.87
C THR A 340 -1.50 9.73 34.30
N MET A 341 -1.21 9.67 32.99
CA MET A 341 -0.45 10.68 32.26
C MET A 341 -1.29 11.93 31.93
N GLY A 342 -2.62 11.87 32.07
CA GLY A 342 -3.52 12.97 31.72
C GLY A 342 -3.44 13.36 30.24
N LEU A 343 -3.18 12.40 29.35
CA LEU A 343 -3.00 12.68 27.92
C LEU A 343 -4.27 13.29 27.33
N LYS A 344 -4.07 14.27 26.43
CA LYS A 344 -5.13 14.84 25.60
C LYS A 344 -5.25 14.14 24.25
N HIS A 345 -4.17 13.52 23.81
CA HIS A 345 -4.10 12.77 22.57
C HIS A 345 -3.22 11.53 22.78
N ALA A 346 -3.80 10.35 22.59
CA ALA A 346 -3.10 9.07 22.72
C ALA A 346 -2.96 8.43 21.33
N VAL A 347 -1.74 8.02 20.97
CA VAL A 347 -1.51 7.24 19.75
C VAL A 347 -1.29 5.78 20.13
N LEU A 348 -2.06 4.88 19.54
CA LEU A 348 -1.92 3.44 19.72
C LEU A 348 -1.33 2.84 18.45
N THR A 349 -0.26 2.07 18.58
CA THR A 349 0.31 1.25 17.50
C THR A 349 0.51 -0.19 17.98
N SER A 350 0.93 -1.08 17.10
CA SER A 350 1.30 -2.44 17.49
C SER A 350 2.35 -3.03 16.57
N VAL A 351 2.97 -4.11 17.03
CA VAL A 351 3.65 -5.05 16.15
C VAL A 351 2.64 -5.78 15.26
N ASN A 352 3.08 -6.36 14.14
CA ASN A 352 2.22 -7.28 13.38
C ASN A 352 2.09 -8.61 14.12
N ARG A 353 0.84 -9.10 14.19
CA ARG A 353 0.45 -10.38 14.77
C ARG A 353 -0.20 -11.28 13.73
N ASP A 354 0.53 -11.61 12.67
CA ASP A 354 0.02 -12.48 11.59
C ASP A 354 -0.30 -13.91 12.06
N ASP A 355 0.13 -14.28 13.27
CA ASP A 355 -0.18 -15.51 13.99
C ASP A 355 -1.60 -15.53 14.59
N LEU A 356 -2.23 -14.37 14.77
CA LEU A 356 -3.59 -14.26 15.31
C LEU A 356 -4.65 -14.31 14.20
N LEU A 357 -5.80 -14.87 14.55
CA LEU A 357 -6.95 -14.94 13.65
C LEU A 357 -7.58 -13.59 13.33
N ASP A 358 -7.36 -12.52 14.09
CA ASP A 358 -7.90 -11.17 13.88
C ASP A 358 -6.78 -10.13 13.65
N GLY A 359 -5.52 -10.60 13.57
CA GLY A 359 -4.34 -9.75 13.46
C GLY A 359 -4.10 -8.82 14.65
N GLY A 360 -4.81 -9.00 15.77
CA GLY A 360 -4.78 -8.12 16.94
C GLY A 360 -5.79 -6.96 16.93
N SER A 361 -6.69 -6.91 15.95
CA SER A 361 -7.70 -5.84 15.83
C SER A 361 -8.60 -5.72 17.07
N SER A 362 -8.95 -6.83 17.72
CA SER A 362 -9.74 -6.82 18.96
C SER A 362 -9.02 -6.12 20.13
N ILE A 363 -7.69 -6.20 20.20
CA ILE A 363 -6.90 -5.53 21.24
C ILE A 363 -6.85 -4.02 21.00
N PHE A 364 -6.71 -3.58 19.74
CA PHE A 364 -6.87 -2.16 19.40
C PHE A 364 -8.23 -1.64 19.83
N ALA A 365 -9.31 -2.30 19.38
CA ALA A 365 -10.68 -1.87 19.65
C ALA A 365 -10.95 -1.77 21.15
N ARG A 366 -10.61 -2.80 21.91
CA ARG A 366 -10.76 -2.80 23.37
C ARG A 366 -9.93 -1.70 24.02
N THR A 367 -8.70 -1.45 23.57
CA THR A 367 -7.88 -0.37 24.15
C THR A 367 -8.50 1.01 23.93
N VAL A 368 -9.02 1.27 22.73
CA VAL A 368 -9.74 2.51 22.42
C VAL A 368 -10.98 2.67 23.34
N GLU A 369 -11.80 1.62 23.48
CA GLU A 369 -12.98 1.63 24.36
C GLU A 369 -12.64 1.87 25.84
N GLU A 370 -11.57 1.22 26.33
CA GLU A 370 -11.09 1.39 27.70
C GLU A 370 -10.58 2.81 27.97
N ILE A 371 -9.93 3.45 26.98
CA ILE A 371 -9.50 4.85 27.04
C ILE A 371 -10.71 5.78 27.07
N HIS A 372 -11.65 5.65 26.12
CA HIS A 372 -12.86 6.48 26.09
C HIS A 372 -13.66 6.41 27.40
N ARG A 373 -13.68 5.25 28.06
CA ARG A 373 -14.38 5.10 29.36
C ARG A 373 -13.70 5.83 30.51
N ARG A 374 -12.36 5.85 30.54
CA ARG A 374 -11.57 6.43 31.65
C ARG A 374 -11.22 7.89 31.43
N VAL A 375 -10.96 8.27 30.18
CA VAL A 375 -10.49 9.58 29.77
C VAL A 375 -11.33 10.07 28.58
N PRO A 376 -12.60 10.46 28.79
CA PRO A 376 -13.54 10.78 27.71
C PRO A 376 -13.10 11.94 26.80
N ASP A 377 -12.27 12.84 27.33
CA ASP A 377 -11.74 14.02 26.60
C ASP A 377 -10.41 13.74 25.87
N CYS A 378 -9.94 12.49 25.84
CA CYS A 378 -8.72 12.10 25.13
C CYS A 378 -9.06 11.65 23.71
N ASP A 379 -8.49 12.33 22.71
CA ASP A 379 -8.54 11.87 21.33
C ASP A 379 -7.63 10.64 21.16
N VAL A 380 -8.10 9.63 20.43
CA VAL A 380 -7.32 8.42 20.17
C VAL A 380 -7.01 8.27 18.68
N GLU A 381 -5.72 8.30 18.32
CA GLU A 381 -5.22 7.94 16.99
C GLU A 381 -4.75 6.47 17.01
N VAL A 382 -5.14 5.69 16.01
CA VAL A 382 -4.68 4.30 15.86
C VAL A 382 -3.80 4.16 14.62
N LEU A 383 -2.51 3.85 14.81
CA LEU A 383 -1.57 3.45 13.77
C LEU A 383 -1.60 1.92 13.62
N ILE A 384 -2.37 1.43 12.66
CA ILE A 384 -2.69 0.01 12.54
C ILE A 384 -1.81 -0.74 11.53
N PRO A 385 -1.61 -2.05 11.70
CA PRO A 385 -1.10 -2.92 10.64
C PRO A 385 -2.13 -3.05 9.49
N ASP A 386 -1.73 -3.69 8.39
CA ASP A 386 -2.60 -3.86 7.21
C ASP A 386 -3.69 -4.93 7.37
N PHE A 387 -3.71 -5.66 8.49
CA PHE A 387 -4.58 -6.81 8.78
C PHE A 387 -4.71 -7.83 7.62
N LYS A 388 -3.66 -7.98 6.81
CA LYS A 388 -3.66 -8.77 5.56
C LYS A 388 -4.81 -8.42 4.61
N GLY A 389 -5.33 -7.20 4.70
CA GLY A 389 -6.43 -6.70 3.87
C GLY A 389 -7.82 -7.14 4.31
N ARG A 390 -8.00 -7.69 5.52
CA ARG A 390 -9.32 -8.15 5.97
C ARG A 390 -10.20 -6.98 6.43
N ARG A 391 -11.40 -6.91 5.83
CA ARG A 391 -12.38 -5.84 6.09
C ARG A 391 -12.97 -5.90 7.50
N GLU A 392 -13.16 -7.09 8.03
CA GLU A 392 -13.77 -7.32 9.35
C GLU A 392 -12.87 -6.80 10.48
N ASP A 393 -11.56 -7.01 10.38
CA ASP A 393 -10.58 -6.52 11.35
C ASP A 393 -10.50 -4.99 11.35
N LEU A 394 -10.45 -4.39 10.15
CA LEU A 394 -10.51 -2.93 10.01
C LEU A 394 -11.80 -2.38 10.63
N LYS A 395 -12.95 -3.00 10.33
CA LYS A 395 -14.24 -2.60 10.90
C LYS A 395 -14.23 -2.70 12.42
N THR A 396 -13.64 -3.75 12.98
CA THR A 396 -13.54 -3.95 14.44
C THR A 396 -12.83 -2.78 15.11
N VAL A 397 -11.72 -2.30 14.54
CA VAL A 397 -11.02 -1.12 15.06
C VAL A 397 -11.85 0.15 14.91
N LEU A 398 -12.51 0.35 13.76
CA LEU A 398 -13.31 1.56 13.50
C LEU A 398 -14.59 1.64 14.33
N ASP A 399 -15.21 0.49 14.66
CA ASP A 399 -16.39 0.42 15.53
C ASP A 399 -16.08 0.89 16.97
N ALA A 400 -14.81 0.90 17.38
CA ALA A 400 -14.38 1.49 18.64
C ALA A 400 -14.27 3.03 18.60
N HIS A 401 -14.52 3.63 17.43
CA HIS A 401 -14.56 5.07 17.19
C HIS A 401 -13.26 5.84 17.50
N PRO A 402 -12.08 5.41 17.00
CA PRO A 402 -10.89 6.23 17.11
C PRO A 402 -11.10 7.58 16.38
N LYS A 403 -10.43 8.62 16.85
CA LYS A 403 -10.47 9.95 16.24
C LYS A 403 -9.78 9.97 14.87
N ILE A 404 -8.67 9.25 14.74
CA ILE A 404 -7.86 9.17 13.52
C ILE A 404 -7.48 7.71 13.27
N LEU A 405 -7.68 7.24 12.04
CA LEU A 405 -7.10 6.00 11.56
C LEU A 405 -5.83 6.30 10.75
N ASN A 406 -4.70 5.80 11.23
CA ASN A 406 -3.41 5.94 10.60
C ASN A 406 -2.91 4.57 10.07
N HIS A 407 -2.45 4.53 8.82
CA HIS A 407 -1.72 3.40 8.27
C HIS A 407 -0.67 3.89 7.29
N ASN A 408 0.60 3.65 7.58
CA ASN A 408 1.70 4.13 6.76
C ASN A 408 1.95 3.22 5.54
N THR A 409 2.15 3.83 4.38
CA THR A 409 2.78 3.14 3.24
C THR A 409 4.29 3.00 3.44
N GLU A 410 4.90 3.84 4.29
CA GLU A 410 6.31 3.93 4.67
C GLU A 410 7.26 4.37 3.55
N THR A 411 7.02 3.95 2.32
CA THR A 411 7.88 4.25 1.17
C THR A 411 7.09 4.25 -0.14
N VAL A 412 7.76 4.58 -1.25
CA VAL A 412 7.21 4.62 -2.60
C VAL A 412 6.99 3.22 -3.18
N LEU A 413 6.13 3.07 -4.18
CA LEU A 413 5.74 1.76 -4.72
C LEU A 413 6.94 0.90 -5.13
N ARG A 414 7.95 1.50 -5.78
CA ARG A 414 9.15 0.78 -6.23
C ARG A 414 9.89 0.11 -5.08
N LEU A 415 10.02 0.75 -3.92
CA LEU A 415 10.84 0.24 -2.81
C LEU A 415 10.09 -0.70 -1.86
N GLN A 416 8.78 -0.92 -2.05
CA GLN A 416 7.95 -1.63 -1.08
C GLN A 416 8.49 -3.02 -0.73
N ARG A 417 8.88 -3.84 -1.72
CA ARG A 417 9.38 -5.21 -1.47
C ARG A 417 10.81 -5.26 -0.94
N ASP A 418 11.63 -4.26 -1.29
CA ASP A 418 12.99 -4.09 -0.75
C ASP A 418 12.98 -3.68 0.73
N ILE A 419 11.91 -3.02 1.16
CA ILE A 419 11.82 -2.40 2.48
C ILE A 419 10.89 -3.20 3.42
N ARG A 420 9.78 -3.71 2.90
CA ARG A 420 8.72 -4.40 3.66
C ARG A 420 8.52 -5.80 3.08
N THR A 421 8.65 -6.82 3.93
CA THR A 421 8.60 -8.23 3.48
C THR A 421 7.23 -8.74 3.08
N ALA A 422 6.17 -8.24 3.74
CA ALA A 422 4.82 -8.78 3.57
C ALA A 422 3.74 -7.74 3.27
N ALA A 423 4.07 -6.45 3.38
CA ALA A 423 3.15 -5.38 3.04
C ALA A 423 3.03 -5.21 1.51
N ASN A 424 1.89 -4.69 1.07
CA ASN A 424 1.65 -4.36 -0.33
C ASN A 424 1.12 -2.93 -0.43
N TYR A 425 1.65 -2.16 -1.40
CA TYR A 425 1.27 -0.77 -1.63
C TYR A 425 -0.23 -0.60 -1.92
N GLY A 426 -0.75 -1.41 -2.86
CA GLY A 426 -2.15 -1.41 -3.23
C GLY A 426 -3.06 -1.74 -2.06
N ARG A 427 -2.71 -2.77 -1.27
CA ARG A 427 -3.42 -3.09 -0.02
C ARG A 427 -3.44 -1.92 0.96
N SER A 428 -2.30 -1.25 1.15
CA SER A 428 -2.17 -0.13 2.08
C SER A 428 -3.10 1.03 1.70
N LEU A 429 -3.13 1.39 0.41
CA LEU A 429 -4.04 2.42 -0.11
C LEU A 429 -5.52 1.98 -0.03
N THR A 430 -5.81 0.73 -0.38
CA THR A 430 -7.15 0.16 -0.28
C THR A 430 -7.67 0.17 1.16
N LEU A 431 -6.83 -0.14 2.15
CA LEU A 431 -7.19 -0.11 3.57
C LEU A 431 -7.65 1.29 4.00
N LEU A 432 -6.91 2.33 3.60
CA LEU A 432 -7.25 3.73 3.89
C LEU A 432 -8.56 4.16 3.20
N ALA A 433 -8.79 3.74 1.95
CA ALA A 433 -10.05 4.00 1.26
C ALA A 433 -11.24 3.29 1.93
N ARG A 434 -11.06 2.03 2.34
CA ARG A 434 -12.10 1.25 3.04
C ARG A 434 -12.51 1.89 4.35
N ALA A 435 -11.58 2.53 5.06
CA ALA A 435 -11.90 3.24 6.29
C ALA A 435 -12.93 4.35 6.06
N LYS A 436 -12.74 5.16 5.01
CA LYS A 436 -13.69 6.20 4.59
C LYS A 436 -15.04 5.64 4.15
N TRP A 437 -15.08 4.42 3.59
CA TRP A 437 -16.34 3.78 3.22
C TRP A 437 -17.11 3.20 4.40
N ILE A 438 -16.40 2.74 5.43
CA ILE A 438 -17.00 2.26 6.68
C ILE A 438 -17.52 3.45 7.49
N ASP A 439 -16.71 4.51 7.60
CA ASP A 439 -17.07 5.76 8.26
C ASP A 439 -16.57 6.95 7.42
N ALA A 440 -17.51 7.65 6.78
CA ALA A 440 -17.22 8.78 5.92
C ALA A 440 -16.63 10.00 6.67
N SER A 441 -16.80 10.06 8.00
CA SER A 441 -16.23 11.12 8.85
C SER A 441 -14.83 10.79 9.37
N MET A 442 -14.38 9.54 9.21
CA MET A 442 -13.08 9.09 9.71
C MET A 442 -11.96 9.90 9.07
N THR A 443 -11.11 10.51 9.91
CA THR A 443 -9.88 11.16 9.42
C THR A 443 -8.84 10.08 9.17
N THR A 444 -8.32 10.00 7.95
CA THR A 444 -7.30 9.02 7.57
C THR A 444 -5.93 9.66 7.42
N LYS A 445 -4.93 8.97 7.93
CA LYS A 445 -3.54 9.41 7.96
C LYS A 445 -2.60 8.35 7.41
N SER A 446 -1.53 8.80 6.77
CA SER A 446 -0.44 7.93 6.34
C SER A 446 0.91 8.61 6.51
N GLY A 447 1.98 7.87 6.24
CA GLY A 447 3.34 8.31 6.47
C GLY A 447 4.33 7.77 5.44
N LEU A 448 5.32 8.61 5.12
CA LEU A 448 6.46 8.30 4.28
C LEU A 448 7.75 8.55 5.03
N ILE A 449 8.71 7.66 4.84
CA ILE A 449 10.08 7.79 5.30
C ILE A 449 10.95 8.00 4.07
N VAL A 450 11.71 9.11 4.04
CA VAL A 450 12.58 9.50 2.92
C VAL A 450 14.06 9.27 3.24
N GLY A 451 14.90 9.13 2.22
CA GLY A 451 16.32 8.82 2.34
C GLY A 451 16.65 7.34 2.27
N MET A 452 15.74 6.52 1.75
CA MET A 452 15.92 5.07 1.56
C MET A 452 16.19 4.67 0.10
N GLY A 453 16.28 5.64 -0.82
CA GLY A 453 16.60 5.45 -2.24
C GLY A 453 15.48 5.84 -3.20
N GLU A 454 14.45 6.51 -2.70
CA GLU A 454 13.35 7.06 -3.47
C GLU A 454 13.71 8.40 -4.13
N THR A 455 13.13 8.65 -5.30
CA THR A 455 13.28 9.95 -5.98
C THR A 455 12.18 10.92 -5.58
N GLU A 456 12.40 12.22 -5.81
CA GLU A 456 11.38 13.25 -5.57
C GLU A 456 10.09 12.99 -6.37
N ASP A 457 10.19 12.61 -7.65
CA ASP A 457 9.02 12.29 -8.48
C ASP A 457 8.21 11.12 -7.91
N GLU A 458 8.89 10.11 -7.33
CA GLU A 458 8.21 8.97 -6.70
C GLU A 458 7.47 9.37 -5.42
N ILE A 459 8.04 10.28 -4.62
CA ILE A 459 7.38 10.86 -3.45
C ILE A 459 6.14 11.66 -3.87
N ILE A 460 6.28 12.54 -4.85
CA ILE A 460 5.17 13.34 -5.38
C ILE A 460 4.08 12.44 -5.96
N GLY A 461 4.47 11.37 -6.67
CA GLY A 461 3.53 10.37 -7.17
C GLY A 461 2.80 9.62 -6.05
N THR A 462 3.49 9.31 -4.95
CA THR A 462 2.88 8.65 -3.79
C THR A 462 1.89 9.57 -3.06
N LEU A 463 2.21 10.86 -2.94
CA LEU A 463 1.29 11.87 -2.38
C LEU A 463 0.02 11.99 -3.25
N ALA A 464 0.17 11.98 -4.57
CA ALA A 464 -0.96 12.01 -5.48
C ALA A 464 -1.84 10.75 -5.33
N ASP A 465 -1.24 9.58 -5.17
CA ASP A 465 -1.97 8.33 -4.93
C ASP A 465 -2.75 8.36 -3.61
N MET A 466 -2.10 8.79 -2.52
CA MET A 466 -2.73 8.97 -1.20
C MET A 466 -3.91 9.93 -1.28
N ARG A 467 -3.74 11.07 -1.95
CA ARG A 467 -4.83 12.03 -2.13
C ARG A 467 -5.98 11.45 -2.95
N ALA A 468 -5.67 10.75 -4.04
CA ALA A 468 -6.68 10.15 -4.90
C ALA A 468 -7.54 9.10 -4.18
N VAL A 469 -6.98 8.38 -3.19
CA VAL A 469 -7.74 7.45 -2.35
C VAL A 469 -8.37 8.11 -1.10
N GLY A 470 -8.10 9.40 -0.86
CA GLY A 470 -8.81 10.21 0.13
C GLY A 470 -8.12 10.30 1.49
N VAL A 471 -6.80 10.18 1.53
CA VAL A 471 -5.99 10.47 2.73
C VAL A 471 -6.05 11.96 3.07
N ASP A 472 -6.26 12.28 4.34
CA ASP A 472 -6.39 13.66 4.83
C ASP A 472 -5.06 14.21 5.38
N ILE A 473 -4.28 13.36 6.06
CA ILE A 473 -3.03 13.73 6.72
C ILE A 473 -1.88 12.88 6.19
N VAL A 474 -0.76 13.52 5.84
CA VAL A 474 0.48 12.81 5.52
C VAL A 474 1.64 13.32 6.36
N THR A 475 2.41 12.41 6.95
CA THR A 475 3.68 12.75 7.60
C THR A 475 4.87 12.30 6.75
N ILE A 476 5.90 13.13 6.58
CA ILE A 476 7.10 12.80 5.82
C ILE A 476 8.35 13.07 6.66
N GLY A 477 9.08 12.02 7.02
CA GLY A 477 10.24 12.09 7.90
C GLY A 477 11.52 11.49 7.29
N GLN A 478 12.69 11.94 7.74
CA GLN A 478 13.97 11.33 7.34
C GLN A 478 14.13 9.94 7.97
N TYR A 479 14.56 8.98 7.14
CA TYR A 479 15.02 7.68 7.58
C TYR A 479 16.21 7.83 8.52
N LEU A 480 16.03 7.32 9.74
CA LEU A 480 17.12 7.12 10.69
C LEU A 480 17.36 5.64 10.82
N ARG A 481 18.55 5.21 10.39
CA ARG A 481 18.95 3.82 10.55
C ARG A 481 19.10 3.46 12.02
N PRO A 482 18.45 2.39 12.51
CA PRO A 482 18.57 1.97 13.91
C PRO A 482 19.95 1.39 14.28
N SER A 483 20.48 0.48 13.46
CA SER A 483 21.78 -0.17 13.69
C SER A 483 22.49 -0.49 12.38
N ALA A 484 23.78 -0.88 12.44
CA ALA A 484 24.59 -1.24 11.27
C ALA A 484 24.01 -2.39 10.41
N LYS A 485 23.10 -3.20 10.97
CA LYS A 485 22.49 -4.34 10.28
C LYS A 485 21.27 -3.96 9.44
N HIS A 486 20.70 -2.78 9.71
CA HIS A 486 19.53 -2.27 8.99
C HIS A 486 19.92 -1.67 7.64
N ARG A 487 18.91 -1.33 6.83
CA ARG A 487 19.11 -0.71 5.52
C ARG A 487 20.06 0.50 5.63
N PRO A 488 21.05 0.65 4.73
CA PRO A 488 21.87 1.85 4.67
C PRO A 488 21.04 3.09 4.33
N ILE A 489 21.46 4.24 4.85
CA ILE A 489 20.94 5.55 4.46
C ILE A 489 21.43 5.86 3.05
N ASP A 490 20.51 6.04 2.11
CA ASP A 490 20.82 6.43 0.74
C ASP A 490 21.22 7.90 0.67
N ARG A 491 20.40 8.77 1.30
CA ARG A 491 20.66 10.21 1.39
C ARG A 491 20.03 10.84 2.63
N PHE A 492 20.62 11.94 3.09
CA PHE A 492 19.97 12.88 3.97
C PHE A 492 19.27 13.94 3.13
N VAL A 493 17.94 13.95 3.16
CA VAL A 493 17.11 14.86 2.39
C VAL A 493 17.24 16.27 2.94
N GLU A 494 17.54 17.26 2.11
CA GLU A 494 17.72 18.63 2.59
C GLU A 494 16.38 19.22 3.09
N PRO A 495 16.39 20.08 4.13
CA PRO A 495 15.16 20.69 4.66
C PRO A 495 14.28 21.37 3.60
N VAL A 496 14.89 21.99 2.59
CA VAL A 496 14.16 22.62 1.47
C VAL A 496 13.37 21.61 0.62
N GLU A 497 13.79 20.35 0.57
CA GLU A 497 13.03 19.31 -0.13
C GLU A 497 11.79 18.90 0.66
N PHE A 498 11.86 18.83 1.98
CA PHE A 498 10.68 18.62 2.84
C PHE A 498 9.63 19.73 2.63
N ASP A 499 10.08 21.00 2.56
CA ASP A 499 9.19 22.12 2.23
C ASP A 499 8.50 21.94 0.87
N ARG A 500 9.22 21.41 -0.12
CA ARG A 500 8.66 21.11 -1.45
C ARG A 500 7.64 19.98 -1.39
N TYR A 501 7.91 18.92 -0.64
CA TYR A 501 6.96 17.81 -0.47
C TYR A 501 5.67 18.28 0.23
N ALA A 502 5.78 19.06 1.30
CA ALA A 502 4.63 19.63 1.99
C ALA A 502 3.77 20.49 1.05
N LYS A 503 4.40 21.42 0.32
CA LYS A 503 3.72 22.27 -0.65
C LYS A 503 3.05 21.46 -1.77
N ALA A 504 3.74 20.44 -2.29
CA ALA A 504 3.19 19.58 -3.33
C ALA A 504 1.95 18.82 -2.85
N GLY A 505 2.02 18.16 -1.68
CA GLY A 505 0.89 17.41 -1.13
C GLY A 505 -0.31 18.29 -0.79
N MET A 506 -0.08 19.46 -0.17
CA MET A 506 -1.14 20.43 0.10
C MET A 506 -1.75 21.00 -1.20
N ALA A 507 -0.94 21.27 -2.23
CA ALA A 507 -1.43 21.73 -3.53
C ALA A 507 -2.30 20.68 -4.26
N MET A 508 -2.10 19.39 -3.99
CA MET A 508 -2.96 18.31 -4.47
C MET A 508 -4.27 18.18 -3.67
N GLY A 509 -4.37 18.84 -2.51
CA GLY A 509 -5.54 18.86 -1.67
C GLY A 509 -5.50 17.91 -0.47
N ILE A 510 -4.31 17.42 -0.08
CA ILE A 510 -4.15 16.79 1.24
C ILE A 510 -4.33 17.89 2.29
N SER A 511 -5.20 17.67 3.28
CA SER A 511 -5.59 18.69 4.26
C SER A 511 -4.39 19.15 5.09
N HIS A 512 -3.52 18.21 5.48
CA HIS A 512 -2.32 18.52 6.25
C HIS A 512 -1.13 17.65 5.81
N VAL A 513 0.03 18.27 5.61
CA VAL A 513 1.28 17.56 5.34
C VAL A 513 2.35 18.05 6.31
N GLU A 514 2.64 17.24 7.32
CA GLU A 514 3.74 17.48 8.25
C GLU A 514 5.02 16.90 7.64
N SER A 515 5.98 17.74 7.29
CA SER A 515 7.16 17.33 6.51
C SER A 515 8.43 17.93 7.08
N GLY A 516 9.35 17.09 7.53
CA GLY A 516 10.61 17.58 8.06
C GLY A 516 11.55 16.46 8.50
N PRO A 517 12.84 16.77 8.69
CA PRO A 517 13.86 15.80 9.08
C PRO A 517 13.51 14.91 10.27
N LEU A 518 12.96 15.53 11.32
CA LEU A 518 12.66 14.86 12.58
C LEU A 518 11.21 14.41 12.67
N VAL A 519 10.37 14.70 11.67
CA VAL A 519 8.96 14.30 11.69
C VAL A 519 8.84 12.79 11.79
N ARG A 520 7.87 12.34 12.60
CA ARG A 520 7.48 10.94 12.77
C ARG A 520 5.96 10.86 12.63
N SER A 521 5.45 9.66 12.37
CA SER A 521 4.01 9.44 12.22
C SER A 521 3.21 9.98 13.42
N SER A 522 3.76 9.92 14.63
CA SER A 522 3.15 10.45 15.86
C SER A 522 3.68 11.83 16.31
N TYR A 523 4.57 12.48 15.56
CA TYR A 523 5.10 13.80 15.92
C TYR A 523 4.06 14.88 15.62
N HIS A 524 3.80 15.77 16.58
CA HIS A 524 2.78 16.82 16.47
C HIS A 524 1.41 16.29 16.00
N ALA A 525 1.06 15.06 16.41
CA ALA A 525 -0.17 14.40 15.98
C ALA A 525 -1.43 15.18 16.41
N GLN A 526 -1.37 15.85 17.57
CA GLN A 526 -2.45 16.70 18.05
C GLN A 526 -2.64 17.94 17.16
N GLU A 527 -1.57 18.63 16.76
CA GLU A 527 -1.68 19.78 15.84
C GLU A 527 -2.15 19.35 14.45
N ALA A 528 -1.62 18.23 13.94
CA ALA A 528 -2.04 17.66 12.66
C ALA A 528 -3.54 17.33 12.66
N ALA A 529 -4.04 16.68 13.73
CA ALA A 529 -5.44 16.38 13.93
C ALA A 529 -6.33 17.63 13.87
N ALA A 530 -5.95 18.68 14.60
CA ALA A 530 -6.72 19.92 14.68
C ALA A 530 -6.77 20.68 13.34
N SER A 531 -5.79 20.48 12.46
CA SER A 531 -5.75 21.12 11.14
C SER A 531 -6.53 20.38 10.04
N ALA A 532 -6.83 19.09 10.25
CA ALA A 532 -7.48 18.23 9.27
C ALA A 532 -9.00 18.15 9.41
N THR A 533 -9.54 18.53 10.58
CA THR A 533 -10.97 18.65 10.90
C THR A 533 -11.47 20.07 10.67
#